data_AF-A0AAV7TV27-F1
#
_entry.id   AF-A0AAV7TV27-F1
#
_cell.length_a   1.000
_cell.length_b   1.000
_cell.length_c   1.000
_cell.angle_alpha   90.00
_cell.angle_beta   90.00
_cell.angle_gamma   90.00
#
_symmetry.space_group_name_H-M   'P 1'
#
loop_
_entity.id
_entity.type
_entity.pdbx_description
1 polymer ?
#
loop_
_entity_poly.entity_id
_entity_poly.type
_entity_poly.pdbx_seq_one_letter_code
_entity_poly.pdbx_strand_id
1 'polypeptide(L)'
;MTGALQKVLWGLVLRDVWRERNPLSRSYSDYTPVAGMYSRLDYCLMSSTLAQDVVSVSYLTRYISDHSPLLFSYQTSRRAPWVPLWWMKAEALADPKFTHTVSYVLDHYFKENWNSTTTQATEWDAMKLVLREECMKTMYGVKMQLTSMVDVQEKILGVLEEGLAVVP
;
A
#
# COMPACT_ATOMS: atom_id res chain seq x y z
N MET A 1 14.32 -1.88 23.79
CA MET A 1 12.97 -2.16 23.26
C MET A 1 12.23 -2.88 24.36
N THR A 2 11.00 -2.49 24.70
CA THR A 2 10.27 -3.15 25.79
C THR A 2 9.95 -4.59 25.42
N GLY A 3 10.00 -5.51 26.38
CA GLY A 3 9.83 -6.95 26.10
C GLY A 3 8.47 -7.31 25.48
N ALA A 4 7.43 -6.52 25.73
CA ALA A 4 6.11 -6.70 25.12
C ALA A 4 6.12 -6.39 23.61
N LEU A 5 6.68 -5.25 23.20
CA LEU A 5 6.77 -4.88 21.79
C LEU A 5 7.61 -5.90 21.01
N GLN A 6 8.72 -6.35 21.58
CA GLN A 6 9.57 -7.35 20.94
C GLN A 6 8.83 -8.68 20.71
N LYS A 7 7.99 -9.13 21.66
CA LYS A 7 7.16 -10.33 21.49
C LYS A 7 6.14 -10.16 20.35
N VAL A 8 5.46 -9.03 20.28
CA VAL A 8 4.49 -8.74 19.21
C VAL A 8 5.17 -8.75 17.85
N LEU A 9 6.30 -8.05 17.71
CA LEU A 9 7.04 -8.01 16.45
C LEU A 9 7.53 -9.38 16.03
N TRP A 10 8.00 -10.20 16.97
CA TRP A 10 8.44 -11.55 16.68
C TRP A 10 7.31 -12.44 16.17
N GLY A 11 6.10 -12.33 16.75
CA GLY A 11 4.90 -13.00 16.25
C GLY A 11 4.49 -12.55 14.84
N LEU A 12 4.81 -11.31 14.46
CA LEU A 12 4.58 -10.74 13.13
C LEU A 12 5.76 -10.96 12.16
N VAL A 13 6.82 -11.66 12.58
CA VAL A 13 8.04 -11.87 11.79
C VAL A 13 8.72 -10.54 11.36
N LEU A 14 8.53 -9.49 12.17
CA LEU A 14 9.11 -8.16 11.99
C LEU A 14 10.32 -7.96 12.89
N ARG A 15 11.27 -7.20 12.37
CA ARG A 15 12.59 -6.95 12.96
C ARG A 15 12.82 -5.44 13.02
N ASP A 16 13.32 -4.94 14.15
CA ASP A 16 13.75 -3.55 14.27
C ASP A 16 15.19 -3.42 13.76
N VAL A 17 15.31 -3.06 12.48
CA VAL A 17 16.59 -3.08 11.77
C VAL A 17 17.56 -2.05 12.33
N TRP A 18 17.07 -0.91 12.80
CA TRP A 18 17.94 0.08 13.45
C TRP A 18 18.58 -0.51 14.70
N ARG A 19 17.80 -1.20 15.55
CA ARG A 19 18.33 -1.78 16.80
C ARG A 19 19.31 -2.93 16.55
N GLU A 20 19.09 -3.71 15.49
CA GLU A 20 20.00 -4.81 15.12
C GLU A 20 21.36 -4.32 14.64
N ARG A 21 21.38 -3.25 13.84
CA ARG A 21 22.62 -2.64 13.35
C ARG A 21 23.31 -1.78 14.41
N ASN A 22 22.56 -1.31 15.41
CA ASN A 22 23.03 -0.42 16.46
C ASN A 22 22.70 -0.98 17.87
N PRO A 23 23.25 -2.15 18.25
CA PRO A 23 22.87 -2.81 19.50
C PRO A 23 23.25 -2.00 20.73
N LEU A 24 24.41 -1.35 20.70
CA LEU A 24 24.97 -0.57 21.80
C LEU A 24 24.68 0.93 21.68
N SER A 25 24.36 1.41 20.47
CA SER A 25 24.16 2.83 20.25
C SER A 25 22.83 3.32 20.82
N ARG A 26 22.83 4.59 21.22
CA ARG A 26 21.65 5.33 21.63
C ARG A 26 21.46 6.48 20.67
N SER A 27 20.38 6.42 19.91
CA SER A 27 19.89 7.53 19.10
C SER A 27 18.38 7.61 19.30
N TYR A 28 17.89 8.84 19.16
CA TYR A 28 16.54 9.20 19.54
C TYR A 28 15.88 9.91 18.38
N SER A 29 14.58 9.67 18.24
CA SER A 29 13.79 10.34 17.23
C SER A 29 13.06 11.54 17.81
N ASP A 30 12.69 11.50 19.09
CA ASP A 30 11.95 12.56 19.75
C ASP A 30 12.64 13.04 21.05
N TYR A 31 12.35 14.28 21.44
CA TYR A 31 12.79 14.89 22.70
C TYR A 31 11.62 15.66 23.30
N THR A 32 11.23 15.29 24.52
CA THR A 32 10.17 15.94 25.27
C THR A 32 10.77 16.97 26.23
N PRO A 33 10.60 18.29 26.00
CA PRO A 33 11.26 19.33 26.80
C PRO A 33 10.83 19.33 28.27
N VAL A 34 9.54 19.11 28.53
CA VAL A 34 8.97 19.16 29.90
C VAL A 34 9.57 18.09 30.81
N ALA A 35 9.84 16.91 30.27
CA ALA A 35 10.45 15.81 31.01
C ALA A 35 11.99 15.79 30.91
N GLY A 36 12.59 16.57 29.99
CA GLY A 36 14.01 16.49 29.68
C GLY A 36 14.43 15.12 29.14
N MET A 37 13.50 14.40 28.50
CA MET A 37 13.69 13.00 28.10
C MET A 37 13.79 12.86 26.59
N TYR A 38 14.73 12.01 26.17
CA TYR A 38 14.84 11.58 24.77
C TYR A 38 14.16 10.23 24.60
N SER A 39 13.41 10.08 23.50
CA SER A 39 12.68 8.85 23.20
C SER A 39 12.89 8.44 21.74
N ARG A 40 12.68 7.15 21.47
CA ARG A 40 12.75 6.59 20.11
C ARG A 40 11.37 6.09 19.76
N LEU A 41 10.61 6.93 19.06
CA LEU A 41 9.22 6.69 18.67
C LEU A 41 9.10 6.19 17.22
N ASP A 42 10.07 6.53 16.38
CA ASP A 42 10.08 6.18 14.95
C ASP A 42 10.93 4.93 14.74
N TYR A 43 10.33 3.80 14.31
CA TYR A 43 11.01 2.51 14.18
C TYR A 43 11.20 2.11 12.71
N CYS A 44 12.32 1.46 12.38
CA CYS A 44 12.54 0.80 11.09
C CYS A 44 12.15 -0.67 11.21
N LEU A 45 10.87 -1.00 10.99
CA LEU A 45 10.38 -2.37 11.09
C LEU A 45 10.31 -3.02 9.72
N MET A 46 10.98 -4.16 9.56
CA MET A 46 11.10 -4.85 8.28
C MET A 46 10.98 -6.37 8.46
N SER A 47 10.60 -7.09 7.41
CA SER A 47 10.68 -8.55 7.42
C SER A 47 12.14 -9.01 7.54
N SER A 48 12.35 -10.21 8.09
CA SER A 48 13.71 -10.77 8.21
C SER A 48 14.43 -10.89 6.85
N THR A 49 13.69 -11.08 5.75
CA THR A 49 14.26 -11.16 4.40
C THR A 49 14.73 -9.80 3.89
N LEU A 50 13.94 -8.74 4.07
CA LEU A 50 14.29 -7.40 3.62
C LEU A 50 15.38 -6.76 4.50
N ALA A 51 15.39 -7.08 5.79
CA ALA A 51 16.40 -6.60 6.74
C ALA A 51 17.84 -7.03 6.38
N GLN A 52 17.99 -8.16 5.67
CA GLN A 52 19.30 -8.64 5.18
C GLN A 52 19.88 -7.72 4.09
N ASP A 53 19.02 -7.14 3.27
CA ASP A 53 19.41 -6.26 2.15
C ASP A 53 19.76 -4.83 2.63
N VAL A 54 19.52 -4.49 3.89
CA VAL A 54 19.83 -3.15 4.42
C VAL A 54 21.35 -2.95 4.53
N VAL A 55 21.85 -1.87 3.95
CA VAL A 55 23.28 -1.51 3.96
C VAL A 55 23.59 -0.61 5.15
N SER A 56 22.77 0.42 5.39
CA SER A 56 22.95 1.35 6.50
C SER A 56 21.60 1.83 7.05
N VAL A 57 21.58 2.23 8.32
CA VAL A 57 20.38 2.78 8.98
C VAL A 57 20.79 3.70 10.14
N SER A 58 20.29 4.94 10.16
CA SER A 58 20.68 5.97 11.12
C SER A 58 19.59 7.04 11.27
N TYR A 59 19.49 7.64 12.45
CA TYR A 59 18.73 8.88 12.62
C TYR A 59 19.57 10.06 12.16
N LEU A 60 18.98 10.96 11.39
CA LEU A 60 19.58 12.21 10.98
C LEU A 60 19.32 13.31 12.02
N THR A 61 20.07 14.40 11.92
CA THR A 61 19.85 15.56 12.78
C THR A 61 18.45 16.13 12.58
N ARG A 62 17.79 16.43 13.70
CA ARG A 62 16.51 17.11 13.72
C ARG A 62 16.68 18.55 13.22
N TYR A 63 16.04 18.88 12.11
CA TYR A 63 16.08 20.24 11.54
C TYR A 63 14.70 20.77 11.13
N ILE A 64 13.82 19.89 10.63
CA ILE A 64 12.57 20.29 9.98
C ILE A 64 11.35 20.14 10.92
N SER A 65 11.32 19.10 11.75
CA SER A 65 10.24 18.85 12.72
C SER A 65 10.79 18.59 14.11
N ASP A 66 9.90 18.37 15.06
CA ASP A 66 10.18 17.84 16.40
C ASP A 66 10.66 16.37 16.39
N HIS A 67 10.67 15.71 15.22
CA HIS A 67 11.19 14.35 15.04
C HIS A 67 12.48 14.33 14.20
N SER A 68 13.43 13.49 14.61
CA SER A 68 14.65 13.19 13.85
C SER A 68 14.31 12.20 12.73
N PRO A 69 14.58 12.52 11.45
CA PRO A 69 14.31 11.61 10.34
C PRO A 69 15.12 10.31 10.47
N LEU A 70 14.51 9.18 10.10
CA LEU A 70 15.18 7.89 10.02
C LEU A 70 15.58 7.62 8.56
N LEU A 71 16.89 7.57 8.30
CA LEU A 71 17.45 7.25 6.99
C LEU A 71 17.93 5.81 6.98
N PHE A 72 17.56 5.05 5.94
CA PHE A 72 18.17 3.75 5.67
C PHE A 72 18.45 3.61 4.18
N SER A 73 19.46 2.80 3.87
CA SER A 73 19.78 2.38 2.51
C SER A 73 19.71 0.85 2.44
N TYR A 74 19.24 0.31 1.32
CA TYR A 74 19.23 -1.12 1.08
C TYR A 74 19.69 -1.41 -0.34
N GLN A 75 20.31 -2.56 -0.53
CA GLN A 75 20.82 -3.04 -1.80
C GLN A 75 20.23 -4.42 -2.03
N THR A 76 19.36 -4.52 -3.03
CA THR A 76 18.78 -5.80 -3.42
C THR A 76 19.33 -6.24 -4.78
N SER A 77 19.83 -7.47 -4.86
CA SER A 77 20.19 -8.11 -6.13
C SER A 77 18.96 -8.62 -6.90
N ARG A 78 17.79 -8.59 -6.24
CA ARG A 78 16.51 -8.99 -6.83
C ARG A 78 16.02 -7.83 -7.70
N ARG A 79 16.24 -7.93 -9.02
CA ARG A 79 15.35 -7.25 -9.97
C ARG A 79 13.98 -7.88 -9.80
N ALA A 80 13.15 -7.30 -8.93
CA ALA A 80 11.73 -7.58 -9.01
C ALA A 80 11.33 -7.22 -10.45
N PRO A 81 10.68 -8.13 -11.21
CA PRO A 81 10.09 -7.71 -12.47
C PRO A 81 9.23 -6.49 -12.17
N TRP A 82 9.23 -5.50 -13.06
CA TRP A 82 8.31 -4.38 -12.92
C TRP A 82 6.91 -4.96 -12.94
N VAL A 83 6.29 -5.07 -11.76
CA VAL A 83 4.89 -5.42 -11.65
C VAL A 83 4.16 -4.09 -11.65
N PRO A 84 3.25 -3.83 -12.60
CA PRO A 84 2.41 -2.65 -12.52
C PRO A 84 1.74 -2.64 -11.15
N LEU A 85 2.05 -1.63 -10.35
CA LEU A 85 1.37 -1.36 -9.10
C LEU A 85 -0.10 -1.14 -9.46
N TRP A 86 -0.92 -2.07 -9.00
CA TRP A 86 -2.35 -1.91 -9.04
C TRP A 86 -2.72 -0.88 -7.97
N TRP A 87 -3.47 0.13 -8.38
CA TRP A 87 -4.05 1.12 -7.49
C TRP A 87 -5.53 1.24 -7.82
N MET A 88 -6.37 1.07 -6.80
CA MET A 88 -7.79 1.38 -6.93
C MET A 88 -7.93 2.89 -7.03
N LYS A 89 -8.61 3.35 -8.08
CA LYS A 89 -9.00 4.75 -8.20
C LYS A 89 -9.96 5.10 -7.06
N ALA A 90 -9.65 6.12 -6.27
CA ALA A 90 -10.49 6.53 -5.14
C ALA A 90 -11.89 6.95 -5.60
N GLU A 91 -11.99 7.46 -6.83
CA GLU A 91 -13.24 7.83 -7.50
C GLU A 91 -14.19 6.63 -7.64
N ALA A 92 -13.69 5.40 -7.70
CA ALA A 92 -14.54 4.20 -7.72
C ALA A 92 -15.39 4.08 -6.45
N LEU A 93 -14.89 4.57 -5.30
CA LEU A 93 -15.63 4.57 -4.04
C LEU A 93 -16.82 5.54 -4.04
N ALA A 94 -16.90 6.45 -5.00
CA ALA A 94 -18.06 7.31 -5.17
C ALA A 94 -19.25 6.58 -5.84
N ASP A 95 -19.02 5.44 -6.49
CA ASP A 95 -20.08 4.63 -7.10
C ASP A 95 -20.75 3.72 -6.06
N PRO A 96 -22.05 3.92 -5.76
CA PRO A 96 -22.80 3.07 -4.83
C PRO A 96 -22.84 1.59 -5.27
N LYS A 97 -22.83 1.32 -6.58
CA LYS A 97 -22.85 -0.06 -7.10
C LYS A 97 -21.54 -0.76 -6.81
N PHE A 98 -20.43 -0.08 -7.03
CA PHE A 98 -19.10 -0.60 -6.73
C PHE A 98 -18.93 -0.87 -5.23
N THR A 99 -19.25 0.11 -4.39
CA THR A 99 -19.15 -0.06 -2.93
C THR A 99 -20.04 -1.18 -2.40
N HIS A 100 -21.27 -1.32 -2.92
CA HIS A 100 -22.13 -2.45 -2.56
C HIS A 100 -21.51 -3.81 -2.97
N THR A 101 -20.94 -3.89 -4.17
CA THR A 101 -20.29 -5.10 -4.67
C THR A 101 -19.10 -5.48 -3.80
N VAL A 102 -18.23 -4.52 -3.47
CA VAL A 102 -17.07 -4.74 -2.59
C VAL A 102 -17.51 -5.22 -1.20
N SER A 103 -18.53 -4.60 -0.60
CA SER A 103 -19.08 -5.05 0.69
C SER A 103 -19.62 -6.49 0.61
N TYR A 104 -20.38 -6.81 -0.45
CA TYR A 104 -20.90 -8.15 -0.66
C TYR A 104 -19.78 -9.20 -0.79
N VAL A 105 -18.74 -8.89 -1.58
CA VAL A 105 -17.58 -9.78 -1.76
C VAL A 105 -16.85 -10.02 -0.44
N LEU A 106 -16.69 -8.99 0.39
CA LEU A 106 -16.07 -9.13 1.72
C LEU A 106 -16.90 -10.02 2.64
N ASP A 107 -18.19 -9.75 2.75
CA ASP A 107 -19.10 -10.52 3.59
C ASP A 107 -19.12 -11.99 3.16
N HIS A 108 -19.19 -12.24 1.85
CA HIS A 108 -19.16 -13.58 1.28
C HIS A 108 -17.81 -14.27 1.51
N TYR A 109 -16.69 -13.57 1.29
CA TYR A 109 -15.35 -14.13 1.51
C TYR A 109 -15.21 -14.62 2.96
N PHE A 110 -15.53 -13.78 3.94
CA PHE A 110 -15.40 -14.15 5.34
C PHE A 110 -16.41 -15.22 5.75
N LYS A 111 -17.62 -15.23 5.20
CA LYS A 111 -18.59 -16.29 5.49
C LYS A 111 -18.11 -17.68 5.04
N GLU A 112 -17.48 -17.76 3.87
CA GLU A 112 -17.09 -19.04 3.26
C GLU A 112 -15.69 -19.51 3.66
N ASN A 113 -14.76 -18.59 3.87
CA ASN A 113 -13.34 -18.92 4.07
C ASN A 113 -12.90 -18.84 5.53
N TRP A 114 -13.68 -18.18 6.40
CA TRP A 114 -13.31 -18.06 7.81
C TRP A 114 -13.27 -19.43 8.48
N ASN A 115 -12.08 -19.87 8.84
CA ASN A 115 -11.85 -21.12 9.54
C ASN A 115 -10.77 -20.93 10.62
N SER A 116 -10.77 -21.78 11.64
CA SER A 116 -9.82 -21.72 12.76
C SER A 116 -8.43 -22.29 12.44
N THR A 117 -8.21 -22.77 11.22
CA THR A 117 -7.01 -23.52 10.82
C THR A 117 -6.02 -22.65 10.05
N THR A 118 -6.51 -21.68 9.27
CA THR A 118 -5.67 -20.72 8.54
C THR A 118 -5.11 -19.63 9.46
N THR A 119 -3.89 -19.17 9.19
CA THR A 119 -3.35 -18.00 9.90
C THR A 119 -4.03 -16.70 9.46
N GLN A 120 -4.16 -15.73 10.37
CA GLN A 120 -4.71 -14.41 10.04
C GLN A 120 -3.98 -13.71 8.88
N ALA A 121 -2.66 -13.92 8.77
CA ALA A 121 -1.86 -13.35 7.67
C ALA A 121 -2.26 -13.95 6.31
N THR A 122 -2.44 -15.27 6.26
CA THR A 122 -2.87 -15.97 5.04
C THR A 122 -4.29 -15.58 4.64
N GLU A 123 -5.21 -15.48 5.60
CA GLU A 123 -6.58 -15.00 5.34
C GLU A 123 -6.58 -13.57 4.80
N TRP A 124 -5.78 -12.69 5.39
CA TRP A 124 -5.62 -11.31 4.93
C TRP A 124 -5.07 -11.24 3.50
N ASP A 125 -4.06 -12.05 3.18
CA ASP A 125 -3.47 -12.09 1.84
C ASP A 125 -4.44 -12.63 0.79
N ALA A 126 -5.17 -13.70 1.11
CA ALA A 126 -6.18 -14.28 0.22
C ALA A 126 -7.37 -13.33 -0.02
N MET A 127 -7.90 -12.71 1.05
CA MET A 127 -8.96 -11.69 0.93
C MET A 127 -8.55 -10.54 0.01
N LYS A 128 -7.34 -10.00 0.18
CA LYS A 128 -6.83 -8.91 -0.68
C LYS A 128 -6.75 -9.31 -2.15
N LEU A 129 -6.43 -10.57 -2.45
CA LEU A 129 -6.38 -11.06 -3.83
C LEU A 129 -7.78 -11.09 -4.46
N VAL A 130 -8.77 -11.60 -3.74
CA VAL A 130 -10.17 -11.64 -4.18
C VAL A 130 -10.70 -10.22 -4.41
N LEU A 131 -10.48 -9.32 -3.44
CA LEU A 131 -10.85 -7.92 -3.58
C LEU A 131 -10.20 -7.26 -4.80
N ARG A 132 -8.88 -7.47 -4.98
CA ARG A 132 -8.14 -6.92 -6.12
C ARG A 132 -8.74 -7.40 -7.44
N GLU A 133 -9.08 -8.68 -7.54
CA GLU A 133 -9.71 -9.23 -8.74
C GLU A 133 -11.01 -8.51 -9.07
N GLU A 134 -11.87 -8.30 -8.07
CA GLU A 134 -13.15 -7.64 -8.28
C GLU A 134 -12.99 -6.17 -8.67
N CYS A 135 -12.10 -5.45 -7.99
CA CYS A 135 -11.82 -4.06 -8.36
C CYS A 135 -11.25 -3.94 -9.79
N MET A 136 -10.37 -4.87 -10.19
CA MET A 136 -9.84 -4.89 -11.55
C MET A 136 -10.94 -5.17 -12.58
N LYS A 137 -11.87 -6.09 -12.31
CA LYS A 137 -13.02 -6.36 -13.20
C LYS A 137 -13.89 -5.12 -13.39
N THR A 138 -14.26 -4.45 -12.29
CA THR A 138 -15.09 -3.23 -12.39
C THR A 138 -14.37 -2.13 -13.16
N MET A 139 -13.11 -1.86 -12.84
CA MET A 139 -12.33 -0.81 -13.50
C MET A 139 -12.09 -1.10 -14.98
N TYR A 140 -11.91 -2.37 -15.35
CA TYR A 140 -11.85 -2.79 -16.75
C TYR A 140 -13.18 -2.53 -17.47
N GLY A 141 -14.31 -2.86 -16.85
CA GLY A 141 -15.64 -2.60 -17.38
C GLY A 141 -15.89 -1.11 -17.64
N VAL A 142 -15.54 -0.25 -16.68
CA VAL A 142 -15.65 1.22 -16.83
C VAL A 142 -14.76 1.72 -17.96
N LYS A 143 -13.53 1.21 -18.08
CA LYS A 143 -12.63 1.55 -19.18
C LYS A 143 -13.25 1.20 -20.54
N MET A 144 -13.80 -0.01 -20.69
CA MET A 144 -14.45 -0.45 -21.92
C MET A 144 -15.65 0.44 -22.28
N GLN A 145 -16.48 0.80 -21.30
CA GLN A 145 -17.62 1.70 -21.51
C GLN A 145 -17.16 3.09 -21.99
N LEU A 146 -16.15 3.67 -21.34
CA LEU A 146 -15.59 4.96 -21.74
C LEU A 146 -15.02 4.93 -23.16
N THR A 147 -14.24 3.89 -23.52
CA THR A 147 -13.72 3.73 -24.89
C THR A 147 -14.86 3.64 -25.89
N SER A 148 -15.90 2.84 -25.62
CA SER A 148 -17.05 2.74 -26.52
C SER A 148 -17.81 4.07 -26.69
N MET A 149 -17.90 4.90 -25.66
CA MET A 149 -18.53 6.22 -25.75
C MET A 149 -17.71 7.17 -26.61
N VAL A 150 -16.38 7.17 -26.47
CA VAL A 150 -15.48 7.99 -27.31
C VAL A 150 -15.60 7.56 -28.76
N ASP A 151 -15.58 6.27 -29.06
CA ASP A 151 -15.74 5.75 -30.43
C ASP A 151 -17.08 6.20 -31.07
N VAL A 152 -18.16 6.24 -30.29
CA VAL A 152 -19.46 6.73 -30.75
C VAL A 152 -19.43 8.24 -31.00
N GLN A 153 -18.79 9.02 -30.12
CA GLN A 153 -18.65 10.47 -30.29
C GLN A 153 -17.83 10.82 -31.55
N GLU A 154 -16.73 10.11 -31.80
CA GLU A 154 -15.92 10.30 -33.00
C GLU A 154 -16.70 9.99 -34.28
N LYS A 155 -17.51 8.92 -34.28
CA LYS A 155 -18.40 8.60 -35.41
C LYS A 155 -19.44 9.68 -35.66
N ILE A 156 -20.06 10.21 -34.60
CA ILE A 156 -21.04 11.29 -34.72
C ILE A 156 -20.37 12.55 -35.30
N LEU A 157 -19.18 12.89 -34.81
CA LEU A 157 -18.43 14.05 -35.30
C LEU A 157 -18.13 13.94 -36.80
N GLY A 158 -17.68 12.77 -37.26
CA GLY A 158 -17.42 12.53 -38.69
C GLY A 158 -18.66 12.72 -39.57
N VAL A 159 -19.82 12.21 -39.14
CA VAL A 159 -21.09 12.39 -39.88
C VAL A 159 -21.50 13.87 -39.95
N LEU A 160 -21.29 14.64 -38.87
CA LEU A 160 -21.60 16.06 -38.83
C LEU A 160 -20.67 16.88 -39.75
N GLU A 161 -19.38 16.55 -39.78
CA GLU A 161 -18.40 17.19 -40.67
C GLU A 161 -18.70 16.92 -42.14
N GLU A 162 -19.07 15.68 -42.49
CA GLU A 162 -19.51 15.31 -43.84
C GLU A 162 -20.79 16.06 -44.24
N GLY A 163 -21.76 16.21 -43.33
CA GLY A 163 -23.00 16.96 -43.58
C GLY A 163 -22.78 18.47 -43.78
N LEU A 164 -21.82 19.07 -43.08
CA LEU A 164 -21.44 20.48 -43.24
C LEU A 164 -20.68 20.74 -44.55
N ALA A 165 -19.91 19.77 -45.05
CA ALA A 165 -19.18 19.89 -46.32
C ALA A 165 -20.08 19.88 -47.57
N VAL A 166 -21.36 19.51 -47.41
CA VAL A 166 -22.34 19.38 -48.52
C VAL A 166 -23.24 20.62 -48.66
N VAL A 167 -23.17 21.60 -47.74
CA VAL A 167 -23.90 22.86 -47.86
C VAL A 167 -23.02 23.91 -48.56
N PRO A 168 -23.37 24.39 -49.77
CA PRO A 168 -22.58 25.38 -50.51
C PRO A 168 -22.65 26.79 -49.93
#